data_AF-A0A6C0F3U4-F1
#
_entry.id   AF-A0A6C0F3U4-F1
#
_cell.length_a   1.000
_cell.length_b   1.000
_cell.length_c   1.000
_cell.angle_alpha   90.00
_cell.angle_beta   90.00
_cell.angle_gamma   90.00
#
_symmetry.space_group_name_H-M   'P 1'
#
loop_
_entity.id
_entity.type
_entity.pdbx_description
1 polymer ?
#
loop_
_entity_poly.entity_id
_entity_poly.type
_entity_poly.pdbx_seq_one_letter_code
_entity_poly.pdbx_strand_id
1 'polypeptide(L)' 'MLGWALIVVGAVLAAWTLYSMFVKRTTSWVWGALWIAGGAALAYYGYQMEYPPVPTLFTGGKSRWY' A
#
# COMPACT_ATOMS: atom_id res chain seq x y z
N MET A 1 9.14 -11.35 -3.12
CA MET A 1 8.98 -10.85 -4.51
C MET A 1 7.58 -10.29 -4.78
N LEU A 2 6.50 -11.00 -4.44
CA LEU A 2 5.14 -10.51 -4.66
C LEU A 2 4.82 -9.27 -3.77
N GLY A 3 5.39 -9.19 -2.57
CA GLY A 3 5.27 -8.01 -1.70
C GLY A 3 5.90 -6.76 -2.32
N TRP A 4 7.13 -6.89 -2.86
CA TRP A 4 7.78 -5.82 -3.63
C TRP A 4 6.97 -5.37 -4.84
N ALA A 5 6.36 -6.30 -5.58
CA ALA A 5 5.49 -5.94 -6.71
C ALA A 5 4.30 -5.08 -6.25
N LEU A 6 3.66 -5.44 -5.13
CA LEU A 6 2.55 -4.67 -4.55
C LEU A 6 3.00 -3.28 -4.06
N ILE A 7 4.19 -3.18 -3.46
CA ILE A 7 4.78 -1.90 -3.05
C ILE A 7 4.99 -0.99 -4.27
N VAL A 8 5.61 -1.50 -5.33
CA VAL A 8 5.88 -0.73 -6.55
C VAL A 8 4.58 -0.31 -7.21
N VAL A 9 3.61 -1.22 -7.36
CA VAL A 9 2.31 -0.91 -7.95
C VAL A 9 1.58 0.17 -7.13
N GLY A 10 1.59 0.05 -5.79
CA GLY A 10 0.96 1.04 -4.91
C GLY A 10 1.59 2.43 -5.02
N ALA A 11 2.93 2.48 -5.06
CA ALA A 11 3.69 3.72 -5.22
C ALA A 11 3.44 4.38 -6.60
N VAL A 12 3.47 3.59 -7.68
CA VAL A 12 3.19 4.07 -9.04
C VAL A 12 1.76 4.60 -9.14
N LEU A 13 0.80 3.90 -8.55
CA LEU A 13 -0.60 4.33 -8.55
C LEU A 13 -0.77 5.67 -7.83
N ALA A 14 -0.20 5.83 -6.62
CA ALA A 14 -0.23 7.10 -5.89
C ALA A 14 0.45 8.24 -6.68
N ALA A 15 1.63 7.99 -7.26
CA ALA A 15 2.35 8.97 -8.06
C ALA A 15 1.57 9.39 -9.32
N TRP A 16 0.96 8.44 -10.01
CA TRP A 16 0.13 8.71 -11.18
C TRP A 16 -1.12 9.52 -10.84
N THR A 17 -1.75 9.23 -9.69
CA THR A 17 -2.89 10.00 -9.22
C THR A 17 -2.49 11.43 -8.91
N LEU A 18 -1.37 11.66 -8.21
CA LEU A 18 -0.85 13.00 -7.95
C LEU A 18 -0.58 13.75 -9.25
N TYR A 19 0.07 13.11 -10.22
CA TYR A 19 0.30 13.70 -11.55
C TYR A 19 -1.02 14.08 -12.24
N SER A 20 -2.02 13.20 -12.18
CA SER A 20 -3.33 13.43 -12.79
C SER A 20 -4.12 14.57 -12.11
N MET A 21 -3.94 14.75 -10.80
CA MET A 21 -4.57 15.84 -10.03
C MET A 21 -3.89 17.18 -10.26
N PHE A 22 -2.56 17.24 -10.16
CA PHE A 22 -1.84 18.51 -10.15
C PHE A 22 -1.44 19.00 -11.55
N VAL A 23 -1.06 18.09 -12.45
CA VAL A 23 -0.60 18.44 -13.79
C VAL A 23 -1.74 18.42 -14.77
N LYS A 24 -2.46 17.30 -14.88
CA LYS A 24 -3.56 17.17 -15.85
C LYS A 24 -4.85 17.82 -15.38
N ARG A 25 -5.05 17.93 -14.04
CA ARG A 25 -6.29 18.42 -13.41
C ARG A 25 -7.55 17.68 -13.90
N THR A 26 -7.39 16.43 -14.29
CA THR A 26 -8.46 15.58 -14.85
C THR A 26 -9.18 14.75 -13.79
N THR A 27 -8.64 14.69 -12.57
CA THR A 27 -9.13 13.84 -11.50
C THR A 27 -9.70 14.70 -10.38
N SER A 28 -10.90 14.38 -9.90
CA SER A 28 -11.49 15.10 -8.77
C SER A 28 -10.66 14.89 -7.51
N TRP A 29 -10.70 15.87 -6.60
CA TRP A 29 -9.99 15.80 -5.31
C TRP A 29 -10.42 14.61 -4.46
N VAL A 30 -11.73 14.29 -4.46
CA VAL A 30 -12.27 13.16 -3.70
C VAL A 30 -11.79 11.83 -4.27
N TRP A 31 -11.90 11.64 -5.59
CA TRP A 31 -11.45 10.42 -6.24
C TRP A 31 -9.94 10.26 -6.16
N GLY A 32 -9.20 11.36 -6.32
CA GLY A 32 -7.76 11.39 -6.19
C GLY A 32 -7.29 10.98 -4.78
N ALA A 33 -7.93 11.50 -3.74
CA ALA A 33 -7.62 11.10 -2.36
C ALA A 33 -7.86 9.60 -2.12
N LEU A 34 -8.94 9.03 -2.65
CA LEU A 34 -9.23 7.59 -2.55
C LEU A 34 -8.17 6.74 -3.25
N TRP A 35 -7.72 7.13 -4.45
CA TRP A 35 -6.67 6.41 -5.17
C TRP A 35 -5.32 6.50 -4.47
N ILE A 36 -4.95 7.66 -3.91
CA ILE A 36 -3.72 7.80 -3.12
C ILE A 36 -3.78 6.92 -1.86
N ALA A 37 -4.91 6.94 -1.15
CA ALA A 37 -5.12 6.08 0.01
C ALA A 37 -5.06 4.58 -0.36
N GLY A 38 -5.67 4.20 -1.49
CA GLY A 38 -5.61 2.84 -2.01
C GLY A 38 -4.19 2.40 -2.38
N GLY A 39 -3.42 3.28 -3.04
CA GLY A 39 -2.01 3.03 -3.36
C GLY A 39 -1.14 2.86 -2.11
N ALA A 40 -1.35 3.70 -1.10
CA ALA A 40 -0.66 3.59 0.19
C ALA A 40 -1.03 2.29 0.94
N ALA A 41 -2.32 1.93 0.94
CA ALA A 41 -2.79 0.68 1.55
C ALA A 41 -2.20 -0.55 0.86
N LEU A 42 -2.13 -0.54 -0.48
CA LEU A 42 -1.54 -1.62 -1.26
C LEU A 42 -0.04 -1.77 -0.95
N ALA A 43 0.67 -0.64 -0.86
CA ALA A 43 2.10 -0.65 -0.52
C ALA A 43 2.34 -1.15 0.91
N TYR A 44 1.51 -0.73 1.86
CA TYR A 44 1.56 -1.23 3.22
C TYR A 44 1.29 -2.73 3.31
N TYR A 45 0.31 -3.23 2.56
CA TYR A 45 0.02 -4.66 2.48
C TYR A 45 1.19 -5.44 1.87
N GLY A 46 1.77 -4.95 0.77
CA GLY A 46 2.97 -5.53 0.17
C GLY A 46 4.16 -5.57 1.13
N TYR A 47 4.33 -4.50 1.93
CA TYR A 47 5.36 -4.43 2.98
C TYR A 47 5.14 -5.48 4.07
N GLN A 48 3.91 -5.64 4.58
CA GLN A 48 3.61 -6.67 5.57
C GLN A 48 3.77 -8.09 5.02
N MET A 49 3.63 -8.27 3.71
CA MET A 49 3.81 -9.55 3.05
C MET A 49 5.29 -9.93 2.93
N GLU A 50 6.15 -8.96 2.61
CA GLU A 50 7.60 -9.18 2.49
C GLU A 50 8.29 -9.19 3.85
N TYR A 51 7.81 -8.36 4.79
CA TYR A 51 8.29 -8.24 6.16
C TYR A 51 7.15 -8.55 7.15
N PRO A 52 6.77 -9.83 7.29
CA PRO A 52 5.73 -10.21 8.22
C PRO A 52 6.13 -9.79 9.64
N PRO A 53 5.21 -9.20 10.42
CA PRO A 53 5.51 -8.80 11.78
C PRO A 53 5.93 -10.02 12.60
N VAL A 54 7.08 -9.92 13.26
CA VAL A 54 7.55 -10.93 14.22
C VAL A 54 6.63 -10.85 15.43
N PRO A 55 5.95 -11.94 15.82
CA PRO A 55 5.10 -11.92 16.99
C PRO A 55 5.96 -11.64 18.23
N THR A 56 5.74 -10.49 18.87
CA THR A 56 6.34 -10.20 20.17
C THR A 56 5.76 -11.15 21.20
N LEU A 57 6.58 -11.65 22.13
CA LEU A 57 6.21 -12.65 23.16
C LEU A 57 5.00 -12.25 24.05
N PHE A 58 4.54 -11.01 23.96
CA PHE A 58 3.37 -10.48 24.68
C PHE A 58 2.07 -10.43 23.85
N THR A 59 2.10 -10.76 22.56
CA THR A 59 0.91 -10.81 21.70
C THR A 59 0.46 -12.26 21.59
N GLY A 60 -0.48 -12.63 22.47
CA GLY A 60 -1.01 -13.98 22.66
C GLY A 60 -0.99 -14.90 21.43
N GLY A 61 -0.17 -15.94 21.52
CA GLY A 61 -0.58 -17.32 21.24
C GLY A 61 -1.09 -17.66 19.84
N LYS A 62 -0.73 -16.93 18.78
CA LYS A 62 -0.98 -17.42 17.41
C LYS A 62 0.31 -17.93 16.78
N SER A 63 0.58 -19.20 17.10
CA SER A 63 1.41 -20.10 16.31
C SER A 63 1.01 -19.97 14.84
N ARG A 64 1.86 -19.31 14.04
CA ARG A 64 1.79 -19.37 12.58
C ARG A 64 2.35 -20.72 12.17
N TRP A 65 1.46 -21.68 11.98
CA TRP A 65 1.75 -22.88 11.20
C TRP A 65 1.68 -22.47 9.72
N TYR A 66 2.82 -22.64 9.05
CA TYR A 66 3.07 -22.69 7.59
C TYR A 66 2.08 -21.97 6.66
#